data_AF-A0A946X5A6-F1
#
_entry.id   AF-A0A946X5A6-F1
#
_cell.length_a   1.000
_cell.length_b   1.000
_cell.length_c   1.000
_cell.angle_alpha   90.00
_cell.angle_beta   90.00
_cell.angle_gamma   90.00
#
_symmetry.space_group_name_H-M   'P 1'
#
loop_
_entity.id
_entity.type
_entity.pdbx_description
1 polymer ?
#
loop_
_entity_poly.entity_id
_entity_poly.type
_entity_poly.pdbx_seq_one_letter_code
_entity_poly.pdbx_strand_id
1 'polypeptide(L)' 'PVPAEYEADQVIIEAAIEAGLAAAHDQGVSGAEITPFLLAHIVETTGGASLDTNVALVTHNATVAAQVAVALAGYEA' A
#
# COMPACT_ATOMS: atom_id res chain seq x y z
N PRO A 1 4.12 10.73 -2.04
CA PRO A 1 2.67 10.47 -1.88
C PRO A 1 2.20 9.61 -3.05
N VAL A 2 1.02 9.00 -2.98
CA VAL A 2 0.40 8.42 -4.19
C VAL A 2 0.09 9.56 -5.17
N PRO A 3 0.29 9.42 -6.49
CA PRO A 3 -0.24 10.39 -7.44
C PRO A 3 -1.77 10.46 -7.36
N ALA A 4 -2.33 11.67 -7.43
CA ALA A 4 -3.73 11.95 -7.12
C ALA A 4 -4.72 11.14 -7.96
N GLU A 5 -4.39 10.87 -9.23
CA GLU A 5 -5.23 10.09 -10.14
C GLU A 5 -5.32 8.59 -9.79
N TYR A 6 -4.46 8.10 -8.90
CA TYR A 6 -4.46 6.72 -8.39
C TYR A 6 -4.82 6.63 -6.90
N GLU A 7 -5.27 7.72 -6.28
CA GLU A 7 -5.74 7.68 -4.90
C GLU A 7 -7.05 6.88 -4.80
N ALA A 8 -7.04 5.88 -3.91
CA ALA A 8 -8.26 5.17 -3.53
C ALA A 8 -9.09 6.00 -2.55
N ASP A 9 -10.40 5.74 -2.52
CA ASP A 9 -11.30 6.35 -1.54
C ASP A 9 -10.90 5.95 -0.12
N GLN A 10 -10.60 6.95 0.71
CA GLN A 10 -10.15 6.73 2.08
C GLN A 10 -11.15 5.96 2.94
N VAL A 11 -12.45 6.24 2.79
CA VAL A 11 -13.50 5.58 3.59
C VAL A 11 -13.59 4.11 3.23
N ILE A 12 -13.47 3.79 1.95
CA ILE A 12 -13.47 2.40 1.46
C ILE A 12 -12.24 1.65 1.98
N ILE A 13 -11.06 2.28 1.92
CA ILE A 13 -9.81 1.65 2.39
C ILE A 13 -9.83 1.40 3.90
N GLU A 14 -10.28 2.37 4.68
CA GLU A 14 -10.38 2.22 6.15
C GLU A 14 -11.34 1.08 6.52
N ALA A 15 -12.51 1.04 5.88
CA ALA A 15 -13.49 -0.04 6.09
C ALA A 15 -12.93 -1.42 5.71
N ALA A 16 -12.16 -1.51 4.62
CA ALA A 16 -11.50 -2.75 4.21
C ALA A 16 -10.42 -3.20 5.21
N ILE A 17 -9.66 -2.27 5.80
CA ILE A 17 -8.66 -2.55 6.83
C ILE A 17 -9.35 -3.07 8.10
N GLU A 18 -10.40 -2.39 8.58
CA GLU A 18 -11.15 -2.80 9.77
C GLU A 18 -11.77 -4.19 9.59
N ALA A 19 -12.40 -4.44 8.45
CA ALA A 19 -12.96 -5.75 8.12
C ALA A 19 -11.88 -6.84 8.05
N GLY A 20 -10.73 -6.55 7.46
CA GLY A 20 -9.60 -7.47 7.39
C GLY A 20 -9.02 -7.81 8.77
N LEU A 21 -8.90 -6.82 9.66
CA LEU A 21 -8.43 -7.04 11.02
C LEU A 21 -9.39 -7.92 11.82
N ALA A 22 -10.70 -7.69 11.68
CA ALA A 22 -11.72 -8.54 12.30
C ALA A 22 -11.65 -9.98 11.77
N ALA A 23 -11.55 -10.15 10.44
CA ALA A 23 -11.45 -11.46 9.82
C ALA A 23 -10.17 -12.21 10.23
N ALA A 24 -9.05 -11.50 10.36
CA ALA A 24 -7.79 -12.07 10.81
C ALA A 24 -7.88 -12.57 12.26
N HIS A 25 -8.50 -11.77 13.14
CA HIS A 25 -8.74 -12.15 14.52
C HIS A 25 -9.60 -13.41 14.63
N ASP A 26 -10.72 -13.46 13.90
CA ASP A 26 -11.66 -14.59 13.95
C ASP A 26 -11.03 -15.89 13.40
N GLN A 27 -10.08 -15.78 12.48
CA GLN A 27 -9.34 -16.90 11.91
C GLN A 27 -8.04 -17.23 12.67
N GLY A 28 -7.69 -16.45 13.71
CA GLY A 28 -6.46 -16.64 14.48
C GLY A 28 -5.17 -16.35 13.69
N VAL A 29 -5.25 -15.56 12.62
CA VAL A 29 -4.10 -15.15 11.81
C VAL A 29 -3.26 -14.14 12.60
N SER A 30 -1.96 -14.39 12.70
CA SER A 30 -1.05 -13.56 13.51
C SER A 30 0.41 -13.70 13.05
N GLY A 31 1.31 -12.88 13.61
CA GLY A 31 2.74 -12.95 13.29
C GLY A 31 3.02 -12.52 11.85
N ALA A 32 3.89 -13.27 11.16
CA ALA A 32 4.29 -12.96 9.78
C ALA A 32 3.14 -13.06 8.77
N GLU A 33 2.09 -13.83 9.10
CA GLU A 33 0.95 -14.07 8.20
C GLU A 33 -0.05 -12.91 8.16
N ILE A 34 0.00 -11.98 9.13
CA ILE A 34 -1.00 -10.91 9.22
C ILE A 34 -0.96 -9.97 8.02
N THR A 35 0.24 -9.57 7.59
CA THR A 35 0.42 -8.63 6.48
C THR A 35 -0.06 -9.21 5.14
N PRO A 36 0.37 -10.40 4.70
CA PRO A 36 -0.14 -10.97 3.44
C PRO A 36 -1.65 -11.23 3.50
N PHE A 37 -2.19 -11.63 4.65
CA PHE A 37 -3.64 -11.79 4.82
C PHE A 37 -4.39 -10.47 4.64
N LEU A 38 -3.98 -9.42 5.35
CA LEU A 38 -4.66 -8.11 5.28
C LEU A 38 -4.58 -7.52 3.88
N LEU A 39 -3.41 -7.57 3.24
CA LEU A 39 -3.26 -7.05 1.88
C LEU A 39 -4.16 -7.80 0.89
N ALA A 40 -4.23 -9.13 0.98
CA ALA A 40 -5.13 -9.92 0.13
C ALA A 40 -6.60 -9.55 0.36
N HIS A 41 -7.02 -9.43 1.63
CA HIS A 41 -8.38 -9.06 1.99
C HIS A 41 -8.75 -7.65 1.50
N ILE A 42 -7.86 -6.68 1.65
CA ILE A 42 -8.08 -5.31 1.18
C ILE A 42 -8.18 -5.27 -0.35
N VAL A 43 -7.35 -6.03 -1.07
CA VAL A 43 -7.46 -6.15 -2.54
C VAL A 43 -8.81 -6.72 -2.95
N GLU A 44 -9.25 -7.80 -2.31
CA GLU A 44 -10.53 -8.45 -2.59
C GLU A 44 -11.73 -7.52 -2.33
N THR A 45 -11.77 -6.92 -1.14
CA THR A 45 -12.89 -6.06 -0.70
C THR A 45 -12.98 -4.73 -1.44
N THR A 46 -11.85 -4.22 -1.94
CA THR A 46 -11.80 -3.01 -2.77
C THR A 46 -11.96 -3.27 -4.26
N GLY A 47 -12.18 -4.53 -4.67
CA GLY A 47 -12.30 -4.90 -6.08
C GLY A 47 -11.04 -4.61 -6.90
N GLY A 48 -9.86 -4.63 -6.26
CA GLY A 48 -8.57 -4.35 -6.89
C GLY A 48 -8.08 -2.90 -6.79
N ALA A 49 -8.93 -1.93 -6.41
CA ALA A 49 -8.53 -0.52 -6.38
C ALA A 49 -7.31 -0.25 -5.48
N SER A 50 -7.23 -0.92 -4.32
CA SER A 50 -6.07 -0.80 -3.43
C SER A 50 -4.77 -1.32 -4.05
N LEU A 51 -4.84 -2.33 -4.92
CA LEU A 51 -3.68 -2.86 -5.62
C LEU A 51 -3.17 -1.84 -6.65
N ASP A 52 -4.08 -1.24 -7.42
CA ASP A 52 -3.74 -0.22 -8.41
C ASP A 52 -3.07 1.00 -7.75
N THR A 53 -3.64 1.48 -6.63
CA THR A 53 -3.02 2.52 -5.79
C THR A 53 -1.62 2.13 -5.33
N ASN A 54 -1.42 0.89 -4.86
CA ASN A 54 -0.13 0.42 -4.37
C ASN A 54 0.92 0.31 -5.48
N VAL A 55 0.54 -0.15 -6.68
CA VAL A 55 1.43 -0.20 -7.85
C VAL A 55 1.86 1.21 -8.27
N ALA A 56 0.91 2.16 -8.32
CA ALA A 56 1.21 3.56 -8.63
C ALA A 56 2.14 4.18 -7.58
N LEU A 57 1.90 3.90 -6.29
CA LEU A 57 2.75 4.35 -5.19
C LEU A 57 4.18 3.82 -5.31
N VAL A 58 4.36 2.52 -5.53
CA VAL A 58 5.70 1.91 -5.65
C VAL A 58 6.46 2.49 -6.84
N THR A 59 5.78 2.68 -7.97
CA THR A 59 6.37 3.28 -9.18
C THR A 59 6.79 4.74 -8.93
N HIS A 60 5.95 5.52 -8.27
CA HIS A 60 6.26 6.89 -7.89
C HIS A 60 7.43 6.95 -6.90
N ASN A 61 7.42 6.09 -5.87
CA ASN A 61 8.51 6.00 -4.89
C ASN A 61 9.84 5.64 -5.56
N ALA A 62 9.84 4.70 -6.50
CA ALA A 62 11.04 4.34 -7.27
C ALA A 62 11.59 5.52 -8.08
N THR A 63 10.69 6.30 -8.69
CA THR A 63 11.06 7.51 -9.45
C THR A 63 11.70 8.56 -8.56
N VAL A 64 11.08 8.86 -7.41
CA VAL A 64 11.64 9.82 -6.44
C VAL A 64 12.96 9.32 -5.87
N ALA A 65 13.06 8.03 -5.54
CA ALA A 65 14.29 7.43 -5.03
C ALA A 65 15.44 7.56 -6.04
N ALA A 66 15.18 7.35 -7.33
CA ALA A 66 16.18 7.54 -8.38
C ALA A 66 16.66 9.00 -8.47
N GLN A 67 15.75 9.98 -8.38
CA GLN A 67 16.10 11.40 -8.37
C GLN A 67 16.98 11.75 -7.17
N VAL A 68 16.63 11.25 -5.99
CA VAL A 68 17.44 11.43 -4.77
C VAL A 68 18.83 10.82 -4.92
N ALA A 69 18.92 9.61 -5.46
CA ALA A 69 20.19 8.93 -5.68
C ALA A 69 21.13 9.72 -6.61
N VAL A 70 20.59 10.28 -7.71
CA VAL A 70 21.35 11.12 -8.64
C VAL A 70 21.82 12.41 -7.98
N ALA A 71 20.94 13.10 -7.25
CA ALA A 71 21.30 14.32 -6.55
C ALA A 71 22.39 14.08 -5.50
N LEU A 72 22.32 12.97 -4.77
CA LEU A 72 23.31 12.58 -3.78
C LEU A 72 24.66 12.22 -4.42
N ALA A 73 24.66 11.56 -5.58
CA ALA A 73 25.89 11.20 -6.27
C ALA A 73 26.70 12.42 -6.75
N GLY A 74 26.02 13.53 -7.07
CA GLY A 74 26.66 14.81 -7.43
C GLY A 74 26.88 15.76 -6.26
N TYR A 75 26.51 15.36 -5.04
CA TYR A 75 26.68 16.19 -3.85
C TYR A 75 28.13 16.09 -3.36
N GLU A 76 28.92 17.15 -3.58
CA GLU A 76 30.21 17.34 -2.91
C GLU A 76 29.97 18.05 -1.56
N ALA A 77 30.51 17.47 -0.49
CA ALA A 77 30.35 17.96 0.88
C ALA A 77 31.22 19.19 1.19
#